data_AF-A0A679J830-F1
#
_entry.id   AF-A0A679J830-F1
#
_cell.length_a   1.000
_cell.length_b   1.000
_cell.length_c   1.000
_cell.angle_alpha   90.00
_cell.angle_beta   90.00
_cell.angle_gamma   90.00
#
_symmetry.space_group_name_H-M   'P 1'
#
loop_
_entity.id
_entity.type
_entity.pdbx_description
1 polymer ?
#
loop_
_entity_poly.entity_id
_entity_poly.type
_entity_poly.pdbx_seq_one_letter_code
_entity_poly.pdbx_strand_id
1 'polypeptide(L)'
;MAAVRADAGRFTAERYVVAFGGHSPALVRPLGIGLPVYPLKGFSITVPIADAGGAPESTVMDETFKVAVTRLGDRIRAGGTAQLSDFDLRLDARWRDTLEHVVTDLFPAAATCAMLPFGPACAP
;
A
#
# COMPACT_ATOMS: atom_id res chain seq x y z
N MET A 1 -30.70 22.79 -8.89
CA MET A 1 -29.94 21.72 -9.58
C MET A 1 -28.69 21.38 -8.77
N ALA A 2 -28.47 20.09 -8.48
CA ALA A 2 -27.23 19.62 -7.86
C ALA A 2 -26.04 19.80 -8.81
N ALA A 3 -24.84 19.98 -8.26
CA ALA A 3 -23.59 20.10 -9.01
C ALA A 3 -22.39 19.70 -8.14
N VAL A 4 -21.32 19.28 -8.79
CA VAL A 4 -20.02 19.07 -8.16
C VAL A 4 -19.15 20.30 -8.42
N ARG A 5 -18.48 20.81 -7.38
CA ARG A 5 -17.45 21.84 -7.50
C ARG A 5 -16.09 21.18 -7.42
N ALA A 6 -15.24 21.44 -8.40
CA ALA A 6 -13.83 21.06 -8.42
C ALA A 6 -13.00 22.28 -8.88
N ASP A 7 -11.67 22.15 -8.87
CA ASP A 7 -10.77 23.25 -9.25
C ASP A 7 -10.99 23.70 -10.71
N ALA A 8 -11.35 22.76 -11.59
CA ALA A 8 -11.70 23.02 -12.98
C ALA A 8 -13.10 23.66 -13.18
N GLY A 9 -13.83 23.95 -12.09
CA GLY A 9 -15.12 24.63 -12.12
C GLY A 9 -16.29 23.78 -11.64
N ARG A 10 -17.49 24.12 -12.13
CA ARG A 10 -18.76 23.52 -11.70
C ARG A 10 -19.26 22.54 -12.77
N PHE A 11 -19.51 21.31 -12.34
CA PHE A 11 -19.99 20.24 -13.21
C PHE A 11 -21.43 19.86 -12.85
N THR A 12 -22.29 19.77 -13.88
CA THR A 12 -23.70 19.38 -13.73
C THR A 12 -23.96 18.06 -14.45
N ALA A 13 -24.75 17.20 -13.83
CA ALA A 13 -25.22 15.94 -14.34
C ALA A 13 -26.58 15.59 -13.70
N GLU A 14 -27.27 14.62 -14.28
CA GLU A 14 -28.52 14.08 -13.72
C GLU A 14 -28.27 13.17 -12.52
N ARG A 15 -27.09 12.55 -12.44
CA ARG A 15 -26.66 11.61 -11.40
C ARG A 15 -25.18 11.82 -11.09
N TYR A 16 -24.81 11.51 -9.84
CA TYR A 16 -23.44 11.63 -9.34
C TYR A 16 -23.06 10.36 -8.57
N VAL A 17 -21.80 9.93 -8.69
CA VAL A 17 -21.23 8.81 -7.95
C VAL A 17 -20.10 9.32 -7.08
N VAL A 18 -20.08 8.90 -5.81
CA VAL A 18 -19.00 9.22 -4.88
C VAL A 18 -18.07 8.01 -4.78
N ALA A 19 -16.81 8.19 -5.20
CA ALA A 19 -15.79 7.13 -5.24
C ALA A 19 -14.43 7.61 -4.69
N PHE A 20 -14.45 8.41 -3.62
CA PHE A 20 -13.26 9.04 -3.02
C PHE A 20 -12.58 8.16 -1.94
N GLY A 21 -12.90 6.85 -1.90
CA GLY A 21 -12.38 5.92 -0.89
C GLY A 21 -12.62 6.42 0.53
N GLY A 22 -11.56 6.43 1.36
CA GLY A 22 -11.60 6.89 2.74
C GLY A 22 -12.02 8.36 2.93
N HIS A 23 -11.93 9.20 1.90
CA HIS A 23 -12.37 10.60 1.95
C HIS A 23 -13.88 10.79 1.67
N SER A 24 -14.58 9.74 1.21
CA SER A 24 -16.01 9.80 0.89
C SER A 24 -16.90 10.27 2.05
N PRO A 25 -16.72 9.81 3.31
CA PRO A 25 -17.55 10.25 4.44
C PRO A 25 -17.53 11.76 4.64
N ALA A 26 -16.35 12.39 4.56
CA ALA A 26 -16.22 13.83 4.73
C ALA A 26 -16.94 14.61 3.62
N LEU A 27 -16.87 14.10 2.37
CA LEU A 27 -17.51 14.74 1.22
C LEU A 27 -19.05 14.73 1.30
N VAL A 28 -19.65 13.65 1.76
CA VAL A 28 -21.12 13.47 1.74
C VAL A 28 -21.81 13.86 3.05
N ARG A 29 -21.04 14.03 4.15
CA ARG A 29 -21.58 14.45 5.45
C ARG A 29 -22.44 15.72 5.38
N PRO A 30 -22.09 16.78 4.63
CA PRO A 30 -22.96 17.97 4.48
C PRO A 30 -24.30 17.69 3.79
N LEU A 31 -24.43 16.56 3.09
CA LEU A 31 -25.67 16.12 2.44
C LEU A 31 -26.55 15.28 3.38
N GLY A 32 -26.16 15.10 4.65
CA GLY A 32 -26.88 14.27 5.62
C GLY A 32 -26.65 12.76 5.43
N ILE A 33 -25.67 12.36 4.62
CA ILE A 33 -25.37 10.95 4.33
C ILE A 33 -24.26 10.47 5.27
N GLY A 34 -24.55 9.44 6.06
CA GLY A 34 -23.55 8.72 6.87
C GLY A 34 -22.94 7.56 6.09
N LEU A 35 -21.61 7.47 6.04
CA LEU A 35 -20.89 6.34 5.44
C LEU A 35 -20.00 5.65 6.48
N PRO A 36 -20.14 4.32 6.71
CA PRO A 36 -19.33 3.58 7.67
C PRO A 36 -17.97 3.16 7.06
N VAL A 37 -17.20 4.15 6.59
CA VAL A 37 -15.89 3.93 5.97
C VAL A 37 -14.85 4.68 6.80
N TYR A 38 -13.75 4.02 7.16
CA TYR A 38 -12.63 4.62 7.88
C TYR A 38 -11.30 4.22 7.22
N PRO A 39 -10.36 5.15 7.02
CA PRO A 39 -9.09 4.85 6.35
C PRO A 39 -8.18 3.97 7.22
N LEU A 40 -7.65 2.92 6.62
CA LEU A 40 -6.63 2.06 7.23
C LEU A 40 -5.35 2.18 6.43
N LYS A 41 -4.23 2.40 7.12
CA LYS A 41 -2.92 2.51 6.49
C LYS A 41 -2.21 1.17 6.50
N GLY A 42 -1.76 0.76 5.31
CA GLY A 42 -0.91 -0.40 5.11
C GLY A 42 0.48 0.03 4.63
N PHE A 43 1.48 -0.80 4.92
CA PHE A 43 2.87 -0.57 4.55
C PHE A 43 3.34 -1.66 3.61
N SER A 44 4.30 -1.32 2.75
CA SER A 44 4.85 -2.26 1.78
C SER A 44 6.24 -1.85 1.32
N ILE A 45 7.07 -2.86 1.06
CA ILE A 45 8.40 -2.70 0.47
C ILE A 45 8.47 -3.48 -0.83
N THR A 46 9.34 -3.03 -1.73
CA THR A 46 9.65 -3.75 -2.97
C THR A 46 11.16 -3.87 -3.07
N VAL A 47 11.66 -5.09 -3.20
CA VAL A 47 13.09 -5.39 -3.27
C VAL A 47 13.42 -6.15 -4.56
N PRO A 48 14.59 -5.92 -5.18
CA PRO A 48 15.03 -6.73 -6.31
C PRO A 48 15.32 -8.17 -5.89
N ILE A 49 15.15 -9.11 -6.83
CA ILE A 49 15.52 -10.51 -6.63
C ILE A 49 16.97 -10.70 -7.04
N ALA A 50 17.81 -11.12 -6.10
CA ALA A 50 19.22 -11.42 -6.35
C ALA A 50 19.41 -12.86 -6.87
N ASP A 51 18.72 -13.82 -6.25
CA ASP A 51 18.67 -15.21 -6.71
C ASP A 51 17.22 -15.61 -6.97
N ALA A 52 16.94 -15.92 -8.24
CA ALA A 52 15.61 -16.35 -8.65
C ALA A 52 15.22 -17.70 -8.04
N GLY A 53 16.17 -18.62 -7.78
CA GLY A 53 15.89 -19.91 -7.17
C GLY A 53 15.52 -19.82 -5.69
N GLY A 54 15.96 -18.77 -5.00
CA GLY A 54 15.63 -18.50 -3.60
C GLY A 54 14.33 -17.71 -3.40
N ALA A 55 13.76 -17.12 -4.46
CA ALA A 55 12.60 -16.22 -4.39
C ALA A 55 11.25 -16.96 -4.48
N PRO A 56 10.16 -16.38 -3.95
CA PRO A 56 8.83 -16.97 -4.07
C PRO A 56 8.42 -17.18 -5.53
N GLU A 57 7.84 -18.34 -5.83
CA GLU A 57 7.17 -18.59 -7.12
C GLU A 57 5.71 -18.12 -7.11
N SER A 58 5.09 -18.10 -5.92
CA SER A 58 3.71 -17.66 -5.68
C SER A 58 3.62 -16.81 -4.41
N THR A 59 2.45 -16.28 -4.10
CA THR A 59 2.25 -15.49 -2.88
C THR A 59 2.32 -16.37 -1.64
N VAL A 60 3.22 -16.02 -0.72
CA VAL A 60 3.33 -16.64 0.61
C VAL A 60 2.93 -15.61 1.66
N MET A 61 2.24 -16.05 2.71
CA MET A 61 1.88 -15.18 3.83
C MET A 61 2.57 -15.65 5.09
N ASP A 62 3.27 -14.72 5.74
CA ASP A 62 3.68 -14.91 7.12
C ASP A 62 2.47 -14.69 8.04
N GLU A 63 2.11 -15.71 8.82
CA GLU A 63 0.95 -15.65 9.70
C GLU A 63 1.22 -14.89 11.00
N THR A 64 2.47 -14.73 11.41
CA THR A 64 2.86 -14.08 12.66
C THR A 64 2.69 -12.56 12.57
N PHE A 65 3.24 -11.97 11.51
CA PHE A 65 3.25 -10.55 11.21
C PHE A 65 2.15 -10.13 10.22
N LYS A 66 1.39 -11.11 9.66
CA LYS A 66 0.33 -10.89 8.66
C LYS A 66 0.86 -10.12 7.45
N VAL A 67 2.02 -10.55 6.96
CA VAL A 67 2.69 -9.98 5.79
C VAL A 67 2.59 -10.94 4.63
N ALA A 68 2.07 -10.48 3.50
CA ALA A 68 2.09 -11.21 2.24
C ALA A 68 3.33 -10.82 1.43
N VAL A 69 4.02 -11.84 0.91
CA VAL A 69 5.22 -11.73 0.08
C VAL A 69 4.90 -12.33 -1.29
N THR A 70 5.03 -11.51 -2.33
CA THR A 70 4.66 -11.89 -3.70
C THR A 70 5.78 -11.52 -4.66
N ARG A 71 6.16 -12.44 -5.54
CA ARG A 71 7.02 -12.12 -6.69
C ARG A 71 6.26 -11.34 -7.75
N LEU A 72 6.82 -10.20 -8.15
CA LEU A 72 6.37 -9.35 -9.25
C LEU A 72 7.48 -9.25 -10.29
N GLY A 73 7.59 -10.26 -11.15
CA GLY A 73 8.66 -10.38 -12.14
C GLY A 73 10.02 -10.66 -11.50
N ASP A 74 10.92 -9.69 -11.61
CA ASP A 74 12.29 -9.68 -11.07
C ASP A 74 12.38 -9.04 -9.67
N ARG A 75 11.24 -8.79 -9.02
CA ARG A 75 11.16 -8.16 -7.70
C ARG A 75 10.27 -8.94 -6.75
N ILE A 76 10.53 -8.79 -5.45
CA ILE A 76 9.63 -9.22 -4.38
C ILE A 76 8.91 -7.98 -3.83
N ARG A 77 7.59 -8.09 -3.68
CA ARG A 77 6.75 -7.12 -2.99
C ARG A 77 6.30 -7.76 -1.69
N ALA A 78 6.63 -7.15 -0.56
CA ALA A 78 6.09 -7.51 0.74
C ALA A 78 5.15 -6.42 1.22
N GLY A 79 3.97 -6.80 1.69
CA GLY A 79 2.97 -5.87 2.16
C GLY A 79 2.13 -6.48 3.28
N GLY A 80 1.73 -5.64 4.22
CA GLY A 80 0.94 -6.07 5.38
C GLY A 80 0.73 -4.87 6.29
N THR A 81 0.39 -5.17 7.55
CA THR A 81 0.12 -4.19 8.61
C THR A 81 -1.17 -3.38 8.42
N ALA A 82 -1.80 -3.07 9.54
CA ALA A 82 -3.09 -2.38 9.61
C ALA A 82 -2.97 -1.28 10.67
N GLN A 83 -2.69 -0.06 10.24
CA GLN A 83 -2.53 1.08 11.15
C GLN A 83 -3.74 2.02 11.06
N LEU A 84 -4.42 2.18 12.20
CA LEU A 84 -5.41 3.23 12.41
C LEU A 84 -4.65 4.56 12.67
N SER A 85 -4.59 5.43 11.67
CA SER A 85 -3.79 6.67 11.73
C SER A 85 -4.45 7.85 11.01
N ASP A 86 -5.78 7.82 10.92
CA ASP A 86 -6.57 8.77 10.13
C ASP A 86 -6.00 8.91 8.71
N PHE A 87 -5.51 10.10 8.35
CA PHE A 87 -4.90 10.41 7.07
C PHE A 87 -3.40 10.75 7.19
N ASP A 88 -2.72 10.35 8.27
CA ASP A 88 -1.28 10.57 8.40
C ASP A 88 -0.48 9.71 7.41
N LEU A 89 0.23 10.36 6.49
CA LEU A 89 1.03 9.71 5.46
C LEU A 89 2.50 9.50 5.86
N ARG A 90 2.94 9.92 7.05
CA ARG A 90 4.33 9.75 7.51
C ARG A 90 4.74 8.28 7.55
N LEU A 91 5.90 7.95 7.02
CA LEU A 91 6.43 6.59 7.07
C LEU A 91 7.09 6.33 8.42
N ASP A 92 6.72 5.23 9.05
CA ASP A 92 7.25 4.81 10.35
C ASP A 92 8.21 3.64 10.10
N ALA A 93 9.46 3.81 10.53
CA ALA A 93 10.56 2.89 10.25
C ALA A 93 10.26 1.48 10.76
N ARG A 94 9.54 1.33 11.89
CA ARG A 94 9.25 0.00 12.48
C ARG A 94 8.50 -0.94 11.53
N TRP A 95 7.62 -0.39 10.69
CA TRP A 95 6.84 -1.21 9.75
C TRP A 95 7.68 -1.65 8.58
N ARG A 96 8.61 -0.80 8.15
CA ARG A 96 9.63 -1.17 7.18
C ARG A 96 10.52 -2.30 7.73
N ASP A 97 11.01 -2.15 8.96
CA ASP A 97 11.86 -3.15 9.63
C ASP A 97 11.14 -4.51 9.75
N THR A 98 9.84 -4.49 10.07
CA THR A 98 9.01 -5.70 10.13
C THR A 98 8.89 -6.40 8.77
N LEU A 99 8.65 -5.62 7.70
CA LEU A 99 8.53 -6.18 6.35
C LEU A 99 9.86 -6.73 5.85
N GLU A 100 10.97 -6.06 6.17
CA GLU A 100 12.33 -6.53 5.86
C GLU A 100 12.62 -7.84 6.58
N HIS A 101 12.32 -7.90 7.88
CA HIS A 101 12.48 -9.11 8.68
C HIS A 101 11.76 -10.29 8.03
N VAL A 102 10.48 -10.16 7.70
CA VAL A 102 9.70 -11.24 7.07
C VAL A 102 10.30 -11.68 5.73
N VAL A 103 10.73 -10.75 4.88
CA VAL A 103 11.34 -11.10 3.59
C VAL A 103 12.65 -11.87 3.79
N THR A 104 13.50 -11.40 4.69
CA THR A 104 14.79 -12.05 4.96
C THR A 104 14.68 -13.38 5.70
N ASP A 105 13.63 -13.56 6.51
CA ASP A 105 13.37 -14.80 7.24
C ASP A 105 12.81 -15.89 6.33
N LEU A 106 11.80 -15.56 5.50
CA LEU A 106 11.18 -16.52 4.59
C LEU A 106 12.03 -16.82 3.35
N PHE A 107 12.77 -15.83 2.83
CA PHE A 107 13.51 -15.93 1.57
C PHE A 107 14.95 -15.41 1.70
N PRO A 108 15.78 -16.01 2.58
CA PRO A 108 17.13 -15.51 2.88
C PRO A 108 18.07 -15.49 1.66
N ALA A 109 17.87 -16.38 0.69
CA ALA A 109 18.65 -16.42 -0.54
C ALA A 109 18.16 -15.46 -1.62
N ALA A 110 16.89 -15.03 -1.58
CA ALA A 110 16.28 -14.23 -2.64
C ALA A 110 16.64 -12.76 -2.59
N ALA A 111 16.75 -12.22 -1.38
CA ALA A 111 16.87 -10.79 -1.14
C ALA A 111 18.26 -10.48 -0.60
N THR A 112 19.10 -9.86 -1.43
CA THR A 112 20.24 -9.10 -0.88
C THR A 112 19.64 -7.87 -0.23
N CYS A 113 19.86 -7.67 1.08
CA CYS A 113 19.45 -6.47 1.81
C CYS A 113 20.29 -5.25 1.37
N ALA A 114 20.25 -4.91 0.08
CA ALA A 114 20.69 -3.63 -0.47
C ALA A 114 19.43 -2.91 -0.94
N MET A 115 18.80 -2.19 -0.01
CA MET A 115 17.60 -1.45 -0.30
C MET A 115 17.88 -0.23 -1.17
N LEU A 116 17.19 -0.14 -2.31
CA LEU A 116 17.01 1.12 -3.01
C LEU A 116 15.78 1.83 -2.46
N PRO A 117 15.92 3.02 -1.87
CA PRO A 117 14.77 3.90 -1.64
C PRO A 117 14.35 4.45 -3.00
N PHE A 118 13.34 3.85 -3.63
CA PHE A 118 12.63 4.43 -4.79
C PHE A 118 13.58 5.06 -5.86
N GLY A 119 14.30 4.22 -6.62
CA GLY A 119 15.21 4.63 -7.72
C GLY A 119 15.74 3.43 -8.53
N PRO A 120 16.24 3.61 -9.77
CA PRO A 120 16.57 2.49 -10.66
C PRO A 120 17.79 1.72 -10.14
N ALA A 121 17.71 0.41 -10.40
CA ALA A 121 18.72 -0.65 -10.31
C ALA A 121 20.08 -0.33 -9.66
N CYS A 122 20.44 -1.21 -8.71
CA CYS A 122 21.77 -1.36 -8.17
C CYS A 122 22.74 -1.71 -9.33
N ALA A 123 23.77 -0.89 -9.52
CA ALA A 123 24.95 -1.21 -10.31
C ALA A 123 26.16 -1.24 -9.35
N PRO A 124 27.23 -1.95 -9.72
CA PRO A 124 27.94 -2.96 -8.93
C PRO A 124 28.58 -2.48 -7.62
#